data_AF-A0A539DST4-F1
#
_entry.id   AF-A0A539DST4-F1
#
_cell.length_a   1.000
_cell.length_b   1.000
_cell.length_c   1.000
_cell.angle_alpha   90.00
_cell.angle_beta   90.00
_cell.angle_gamma   90.00
#
_symmetry.space_group_name_H-M   'P 1'
#
loop_
_entity.id
_entity.type
_entity.pdbx_description
1 polymer ?
#
loop_
_entity_poly.entity_id
_entity_poly.type
_entity_poly.pdbx_seq_one_letter_code
_entity_poly.pdbx_strand_id
1 'polypeptide(L)'
;MQGKIKFTEQGEVLSYKYSNTETASYELAMGITGLMKASLSVIGIHNNTRSSYLTTFKELATVGEVTYRDLIYKTDGTLNYYYEATPVSEFGLLNIGSRPSHRKKSDRSLSSIRAIPWVFGWA
;
A
#
# COMPACT_ATOMS: atom_id res chain seq x y z
N MET A 1 -17.83 -11.61 -1.32
CA MET A 1 -17.20 -11.90 0.00
C MET A 1 -18.16 -12.76 0.81
N GLN A 2 -17.72 -13.78 1.55
CA GLN A 2 -18.62 -14.66 2.32
C GLN A 2 -19.03 -14.04 3.67
N GLY A 3 -19.53 -12.80 3.65
CA GLY A 3 -20.02 -12.09 4.84
C GLY A 3 -18.96 -11.72 5.89
N LYS A 4 -17.66 -11.85 5.58
CA LYS A 4 -16.56 -11.46 6.49
C LYS A 4 -15.53 -10.64 5.73
N ILE A 5 -15.03 -9.58 6.36
CA ILE A 5 -13.91 -8.77 5.89
C ILE A 5 -12.98 -8.45 7.04
N LYS A 6 -11.68 -8.41 6.75
CA LYS A 6 -10.65 -7.90 7.66
C LYS A 6 -9.82 -6.91 6.87
N PHE A 7 -9.72 -5.68 7.37
CA PHE A 7 -8.86 -4.63 6.81
C PHE A 7 -7.85 -4.19 7.86
N THR A 8 -6.74 -3.64 7.39
CA THR A 8 -5.72 -3.02 8.24
C THR A 8 -5.89 -1.51 8.09
N GLU A 9 -6.23 -0.81 9.17
CA GLU A 9 -6.20 0.66 9.21
C GLU A 9 -4.80 1.12 9.64
N GLN A 10 -4.27 2.13 8.96
CA GLN A 10 -3.01 2.75 9.35
C GLN A 10 -3.24 3.69 10.54
N GLY A 11 -2.29 3.69 11.49
CA GLY A 11 -2.41 4.46 12.74
C GLY A 11 -2.57 5.96 12.50
N GLU A 12 -1.97 6.50 11.44
CA GLU A 12 -2.11 7.90 11.03
C GLU A 12 -3.54 8.33 10.68
N VAL A 13 -4.40 7.38 10.30
CA VAL A 13 -5.80 7.65 9.90
C VAL A 13 -6.78 7.38 11.05
N LEU A 14 -6.33 6.73 12.13
CA LEU A 14 -7.19 6.24 13.20
C LEU A 14 -7.88 7.37 13.97
N SER A 15 -7.15 8.44 14.29
CA SER A 15 -7.73 9.60 14.98
C SER A 15 -8.77 10.30 14.10
N TYR A 16 -8.46 10.52 12.82
CA TYR A 16 -9.39 11.14 11.89
C TYR A 16 -10.70 10.37 11.75
N LYS A 17 -10.61 9.04 11.66
CA LYS A 17 -11.78 8.17 11.45
C LYS A 17 -12.57 7.90 12.72
N TYR A 18 -11.91 7.72 13.86
CA TYR A 18 -12.54 7.13 15.06
C TYR A 18 -12.44 7.99 16.32
N SER A 19 -11.89 9.21 16.27
CA SER A 19 -11.80 10.08 17.47
C SER A 19 -13.13 10.62 17.96
N ASN A 20 -14.18 10.64 17.15
CA ASN A 20 -15.53 10.99 17.59
C ASN A 20 -16.57 9.98 17.07
N THR A 21 -17.71 9.94 17.74
CA THR A 21 -18.74 8.94 17.50
C THR A 21 -19.36 9.06 16.10
N GLU A 22 -19.49 10.27 15.57
CA GLU A 22 -20.12 10.51 14.27
C GLU A 22 -19.25 9.96 13.13
N THR A 23 -17.96 10.31 13.10
CA THR A 23 -17.02 9.79 12.10
C THR A 23 -16.85 8.28 12.23
N ALA A 24 -16.79 7.76 13.47
CA ALA A 24 -16.69 6.33 13.71
C ALA A 24 -17.91 5.57 13.17
N SER A 25 -19.13 6.08 13.42
CA SER A 25 -20.37 5.50 12.89
C SER A 25 -20.40 5.52 11.36
N TYR A 26 -19.95 6.62 10.74
CA TYR A 26 -19.86 6.73 9.28
C TYR A 26 -18.91 5.69 8.68
N GLU A 27 -17.69 5.57 9.21
CA GLU A 27 -16.68 4.63 8.71
C GLU A 27 -17.12 3.17 8.85
N LEU A 28 -17.74 2.82 9.99
CA LEU A 28 -18.31 1.50 10.20
C LEU A 28 -19.47 1.22 9.24
N ALA A 29 -20.37 2.19 9.04
CA ALA A 29 -21.49 2.05 8.11
C ALA A 29 -21.00 1.86 6.66
N MET A 30 -19.99 2.62 6.24
CA MET A 30 -19.32 2.47 4.94
C MET A 30 -18.74 1.05 4.77
N GLY A 31 -17.99 0.56 5.78
CA GLY A 31 -17.41 -0.78 5.74
C GLY A 31 -18.46 -1.90 5.70
N ILE A 32 -19.50 -1.81 6.54
CA ILE A 32 -20.59 -2.80 6.62
C ILE A 32 -21.40 -2.82 5.34
N THR A 33 -21.85 -1.66 4.85
CA THR A 33 -22.64 -1.58 3.62
C THR A 33 -21.84 -2.03 2.41
N GLY A 34 -20.54 -1.70 2.35
CA GLY A 34 -19.61 -2.22 1.34
C GLY A 34 -19.52 -3.74 1.37
N LEU A 35 -19.36 -4.34 2.55
CA LEU A 35 -19.35 -5.80 2.73
C LEU A 35 -20.68 -6.44 2.30
N MET A 36 -21.81 -5.86 2.69
CA MET A 36 -23.14 -6.35 2.29
C MET A 36 -23.27 -6.36 0.76
N LYS A 37 -22.95 -5.22 0.11
CA LYS A 37 -22.97 -5.11 -1.36
C LYS A 37 -22.04 -6.13 -2.03
N ALA A 38 -20.82 -6.28 -1.54
CA ALA A 38 -19.83 -7.23 -2.06
C ALA A 38 -20.14 -8.70 -1.76
N SER A 39 -21.01 -8.97 -0.78
CA SER A 39 -21.49 -10.33 -0.47
C SER A 39 -22.69 -10.69 -1.34
N LEU A 40 -23.61 -9.75 -1.55
CA LEU A 40 -24.75 -9.91 -2.45
C LEU A 40 -24.34 -9.96 -3.91
N SER A 41 -23.27 -9.25 -4.30
CA SER A 41 -22.77 -9.28 -5.68
C SER A 41 -22.33 -10.67 -6.13
N VAL A 42 -21.99 -11.58 -5.20
CA VAL A 42 -21.65 -12.99 -5.50
C VAL A 42 -22.86 -13.78 -6.02
N ILE A 43 -24.08 -13.35 -5.68
CA ILE A 43 -25.34 -14.02 -6.03
C ILE A 43 -25.96 -13.40 -7.30
N GLY A 44 -25.58 -12.17 -7.65
CA GLY A 44 -26.10 -11.46 -8.83
C GLY A 44 -25.45 -11.91 -10.14
N ILE A 45 -26.14 -11.69 -11.26
CA ILE A 45 -25.59 -11.88 -12.61
C ILE A 45 -24.41 -10.90 -12.76
N HIS A 46 -23.19 -11.43 -12.75
CA HIS A 46 -22.03 -10.64 -13.09
C HIS A 46 -22.09 -10.32 -14.59
N ASN A 47 -22.05 -9.03 -14.94
CA ASN A 47 -21.66 -8.64 -16.29
C ASN A 47 -20.30 -9.29 -16.54
N ASN A 48 -20.26 -10.24 -17.47
CA ASN A 48 -19.07 -11.00 -17.80
C ASN A 48 -17.94 -9.99 -18.05
N THR A 49 -16.94 -9.95 -17.16
CA THR A 49 -15.80 -9.04 -17.30
C THR A 49 -15.26 -9.26 -18.70
N ARG A 50 -15.34 -8.24 -19.56
CA ARG A 50 -14.93 -8.40 -20.96
C ARG A 50 -13.50 -8.92 -20.95
N SER A 51 -13.27 -10.07 -21.60
CA SER A 51 -11.96 -10.73 -21.63
C SER A 51 -10.83 -9.78 -22.02
N SER A 52 -11.14 -8.79 -22.87
CA SER A 52 -10.22 -7.70 -23.23
C SER A 52 -9.67 -6.91 -22.03
N TYR A 53 -10.48 -6.64 -21.00
CA TYR A 53 -10.01 -5.93 -19.80
C TYR A 53 -8.98 -6.73 -19.03
N LEU A 54 -9.18 -8.04 -18.88
CA LEU A 54 -8.21 -8.91 -18.20
C LEU A 54 -6.87 -8.91 -18.94
N THR A 55 -6.92 -9.00 -20.27
CA THR A 55 -5.72 -8.92 -21.13
C THR A 55 -5.01 -7.58 -20.96
N THR A 56 -5.73 -6.46 -21.06
CA THR A 56 -5.14 -5.12 -20.90
C THR A 56 -4.55 -4.92 -19.51
N PHE A 57 -5.24 -5.33 -18.44
CA PHE A 57 -4.69 -5.24 -17.08
C PHE A 57 -3.43 -6.08 -16.89
N LYS A 58 -3.38 -7.28 -17.51
CA LYS A 58 -2.18 -8.12 -17.48
C LYS A 58 -1.00 -7.44 -18.18
N GLU A 59 -1.25 -6.82 -19.32
CA GLU A 59 -0.23 -6.06 -20.06
C GLU A 59 0.28 -4.86 -19.25
N LEU A 60 -0.63 -4.04 -18.70
CA LEU A 60 -0.28 -2.91 -17.84
C LEU A 60 0.54 -3.33 -16.62
N ALA A 61 0.15 -4.42 -15.95
CA ALA A 61 0.88 -4.96 -14.81
C ALA A 61 2.30 -5.41 -15.22
N THR A 62 2.42 -6.08 -16.37
CA THR A 62 3.71 -6.57 -16.87
C THR A 62 4.64 -5.41 -17.21
N VAL A 63 4.15 -4.44 -17.99
CA VAL A 63 4.95 -3.25 -18.38
C VAL A 63 5.33 -2.44 -17.14
N GLY A 64 4.37 -2.16 -16.26
CA GLY A 64 4.62 -1.39 -15.03
C GLY A 64 5.64 -2.07 -14.11
N GLU A 65 5.56 -3.39 -13.92
CA GLU A 65 6.53 -4.13 -13.11
C GLU A 65 7.93 -4.09 -13.73
N VAL A 66 8.06 -4.32 -15.04
CA VAL A 66 9.35 -4.28 -15.74
C VAL A 66 9.96 -2.89 -15.64
N THR A 67 9.20 -1.84 -15.95
CA THR A 67 9.69 -0.46 -15.89
C THR A 67 10.14 -0.09 -14.47
N TYR A 68 9.35 -0.45 -13.45
CA TYR A 68 9.72 -0.20 -12.05
C TYR A 68 11.00 -0.95 -11.66
N ARG A 69 11.11 -2.24 -11.99
CA ARG A 69 12.29 -3.04 -11.64
C ARG A 69 13.54 -2.57 -12.39
N ASP A 70 13.40 -2.16 -13.63
CA ASP A 70 14.51 -1.64 -14.42
C ASP A 70 15.04 -0.35 -13.80
N LEU A 71 14.14 0.58 -13.42
CA LEU A 71 14.53 1.80 -12.71
C LEU A 71 15.25 1.52 -11.38
N ILE A 72 14.73 0.60 -10.58
CA ILE A 72 15.27 0.33 -9.23
C ILE A 72 16.55 -0.50 -9.27
N TYR A 73 16.63 -1.52 -10.13
CA TYR A 73 17.70 -2.53 -10.09
C TYR A 73 18.71 -2.41 -11.24
N LYS A 74 18.34 -1.83 -12.38
CA LYS A 74 19.23 -1.73 -13.56
C LYS A 74 19.75 -0.32 -13.82
N THR A 75 19.12 0.71 -13.25
CA THR A 75 19.66 2.07 -13.30
C THR A 75 20.66 2.27 -12.16
N ASP A 76 21.90 2.54 -12.53
CA ASP A 76 22.97 2.78 -11.58
C ASP A 76 22.67 4.02 -10.71
N GLY A 77 22.86 3.86 -9.40
CA GLY A 77 22.76 4.96 -8.45
C GLY A 77 21.34 5.30 -7.98
N THR A 78 20.27 4.65 -8.47
CA THR A 78 18.88 4.94 -8.04
C THR A 78 18.71 4.86 -6.52
N LEU A 79 19.26 3.81 -5.89
CA LEU A 79 19.19 3.68 -4.44
C LEU A 79 20.05 4.72 -3.72
N ASN A 80 21.23 5.08 -4.24
CA ASN A 80 22.04 6.15 -3.65
C ASN A 80 21.30 7.48 -3.68
N TYR A 81 20.71 7.81 -4.83
CA TYR A 81 19.86 8.98 -5.01
C TYR A 81 18.70 8.98 -4.01
N TYR A 82 18.02 7.85 -3.82
CA TYR A 82 16.97 7.73 -2.81
C TYR A 82 17.44 8.12 -1.40
N TYR A 83 18.60 7.64 -0.95
CA TYR A 83 19.10 8.01 0.39
C TYR A 83 19.62 9.45 0.49
N GLU A 84 20.03 10.05 -0.62
CA GLU A 84 20.53 11.43 -0.66
C GLU A 84 19.40 12.45 -0.82
N ALA A 85 18.34 12.08 -1.55
CA ALA A 85 17.21 12.93 -1.87
C ALA A 85 16.06 12.82 -0.86
N THR A 86 16.04 11.78 -0.01
CA THR A 86 14.95 11.53 0.94
C THR A 86 15.46 11.45 2.38
N PRO A 87 14.65 11.82 3.37
CA PRO A 87 15.02 11.76 4.79
C PRO A 87 14.91 10.34 5.39
N VAL A 88 15.07 9.29 4.58
CA VAL A 88 14.89 7.89 5.01
C VAL A 88 15.88 7.48 6.10
N SER A 89 17.08 8.04 6.08
CA SER A 89 18.13 7.77 7.06
C SER A 89 17.74 8.37 8.41
N GLU A 90 17.22 9.60 8.39
CA GLU A 90 16.76 10.38 9.53
C GLU A 90 15.53 9.73 10.17
N PHE A 91 14.59 9.20 9.38
CA PHE A 91 13.46 8.43 9.92
C PHE A 91 13.91 7.23 10.76
N GLY A 92 15.06 6.62 10.44
CA GLY A 92 15.64 5.54 11.26
C GLY A 92 16.23 6.02 12.60
N LEU A 93 16.54 7.31 12.71
CA LEU A 93 17.08 7.95 13.92
C LEU A 93 15.98 8.54 14.80
N LEU A 94 14.84 8.90 14.21
CA LEU A 94 13.69 9.46 14.91
C LEU A 94 12.82 8.37 15.55
N ASN A 95 12.34 8.61 16.78
CA ASN A 95 11.41 7.72 17.49
C ASN A 95 9.95 7.84 16.97
N ILE A 96 9.77 7.95 15.65
CA ILE A 96 8.45 8.11 15.01
C ILE A 96 7.85 6.74 14.66
N GLY A 97 8.69 5.76 14.34
CA GLY A 97 8.28 4.39 14.00
C GLY A 97 8.47 3.40 15.14
N SER A 98 7.50 2.52 15.37
CA SER A 98 7.63 1.40 16.34
C SER A 98 8.63 0.32 15.89
N ARG A 99 9.10 0.38 14.64
CA ARG A 99 9.93 -0.63 13.99
C ARG A 99 11.09 0.03 13.26
N PRO A 100 12.29 -0.59 13.24
CA PRO A 100 13.43 -0.04 12.49
C PRO A 100 13.13 0.11 10.99
N SER A 101 13.74 1.09 10.33
CA SER A 101 13.49 1.35 8.90
C SER A 101 14.00 0.23 7.98
N HIS A 102 14.99 -0.54 8.44
CA HIS A 102 15.63 -1.61 7.70
C HIS A 102 15.51 -2.96 8.42
N ARG A 103 15.57 -4.05 7.64
CA ARG A 103 15.73 -5.41 8.16
C ARG A 103 17.15 -5.64 8.64
N LYS A 104 18.16 -5.20 7.88
CA LYS A 104 19.58 -5.21 8.23
C LYS A 104 20.10 -3.78 8.15
N LYS A 105 20.55 -3.20 9.27
CA LYS A 105 20.92 -1.77 9.35
C LYS A 105 22.05 -1.35 8.38
N SER A 106 22.98 -2.25 8.07
CA SER A 106 24.11 -1.97 7.18
C SER A 106 23.81 -2.21 5.70
N ASP A 107 22.64 -2.78 5.38
CA ASP A 107 22.26 -3.13 4.01
C ASP A 107 21.33 -2.06 3.45
N ARG A 108 21.84 -1.31 2.47
CA ARG A 108 21.12 -0.23 1.79
C ARG A 108 20.30 -0.71 0.59
N SER A 109 20.27 -2.01 0.30
CA SER A 109 19.47 -2.56 -0.80
C SER A 109 17.97 -2.41 -0.55
N LEU A 110 17.18 -2.34 -1.63
CA LEU A 110 15.71 -2.30 -1.53
C LEU A 110 15.15 -3.48 -0.72
N SER A 111 15.81 -4.64 -0.75
CA SER A 111 15.39 -5.85 -0.02
C SER A 111 15.47 -5.69 1.52
N SER A 112 16.31 -4.77 1.99
CA SER A 112 16.48 -4.45 3.40
C SER A 112 15.51 -3.36 3.86
N ILE A 113 15.21 -2.38 3.00
CA ILE A 113 14.27 -1.29 3.29
C ILE A 113 12.86 -1.85 3.53
N ARG A 114 12.16 -1.37 4.56
CA ARG A 114 10.76 -1.74 4.82
C ARG A 114 9.79 -0.85 4.04
N ALA A 115 8.59 -1.38 3.77
CA ALA A 115 7.58 -0.70 2.96
C ALA A 115 7.19 0.71 3.48
N ILE A 116 7.02 0.89 4.80
CA ILE A 116 6.68 2.20 5.37
C ILE A 116 7.79 3.23 5.07
N PRO A 117 9.06 3.01 5.49
CA PRO A 117 10.15 3.91 5.13
C PRO A 117 10.31 4.16 3.63
N TRP A 118 10.12 3.13 2.78
CA TRP A 118 10.20 3.27 1.33
C TRP A 118 9.18 4.27 0.79
N VAL A 119 7.92 4.14 1.19
CA VAL A 119 6.85 5.05 0.74
C VAL A 119 7.03 6.44 1.36
N PHE A 120 7.35 6.51 2.66
CA PHE A 120 7.55 7.78 3.37
C PHE A 120 8.76 8.57 2.89
N GLY A 121 9.80 7.92 2.35
CA GLY A 121 10.93 8.65 1.77
C GLY A 121 10.52 9.46 0.54
N TRP A 122 9.56 8.99 -0.24
CA TRP A 122 9.10 9.65 -1.47
C TRP A 122 7.91 10.61 -1.27
N ALA A 123 7.25 10.57 -0.11
CA ALA A 123 6.09 11.40 0.22
C ALA A 123 6.52 12.76 0.77
#